data_AF-A6W4G5-F1
#
_entry.id   AF-A6W4G5-F1
#
_cell.length_a   1.000
_cell.length_b   1.000
_cell.length_c   1.000
_cell.angle_alpha   90.00
_cell.angle_beta   90.00
_cell.angle_gamma   90.00
#
_symmetry.space_group_name_H-M   'P 1'
#
loop_
_entity.id
_entity.type
_entity.pdbx_description
1 polymer ?
#
loop_
_entity_poly.entity_id
_entity_poly.type
_entity_poly.pdbx_seq_one_letter_code
_entity_poly.pdbx_strand_id
1 'polypeptide(L)'
;MRRRFHVDTEASATPGVAAFWHLTPAFDVVDAAGAPVCSLVDDTTIVADLDAGAPPRPGWYRVLSDDPRLLRLVERHADPAEGIGSVLDPVAELFGAPVREVRGVRRLDDGAGATIAMAAPLPGERERPCEVVTPPWERDHVRHLEELLAPARDLGFTVPAEAAVHVNLDAGPFRDVARFRHVVSTFAGRREELRERFGTNPRCTRLGSLPADLVELVRADWPDWASLRAVAARTGVTKFSDVNLTRVLGVRPGPDVLEVRILPGSIDGEAIGRGFDQLLEVLELPGSPGSPDPAGSPGSSAGTRRSTR
;
A
#
# COMPACT_ATOMS: atom_id res chain seq x y z
N MET A 1 -18.07 3.79 -13.48
CA MET A 1 -16.99 4.40 -12.68
C MET A 1 -17.60 5.45 -11.77
N ARG A 2 -17.21 5.48 -10.49
CA ARG A 2 -17.72 6.42 -9.49
C ARG A 2 -16.54 7.22 -8.94
N ARG A 3 -16.65 8.55 -8.89
CA ARG A 3 -15.63 9.40 -8.27
C ARG A 3 -15.73 9.30 -6.75
N ARG A 4 -14.59 9.24 -6.08
CA ARG A 4 -14.44 9.31 -4.63
C ARG A 4 -13.26 10.21 -4.27
N PHE A 5 -13.16 10.61 -3.01
CA PHE A 5 -11.92 11.17 -2.49
C PHE A 5 -10.96 10.06 -2.08
N HIS A 6 -9.68 10.21 -2.40
CA HIS A 6 -8.60 9.44 -1.81
C HIS A 6 -7.86 10.31 -0.79
N VAL A 7 -7.64 9.78 0.41
CA VAL A 7 -6.94 10.47 1.49
C VAL A 7 -5.47 10.11 1.42
N ASP A 8 -4.61 11.12 1.33
CA ASP A 8 -3.17 10.96 1.51
C ASP A 8 -2.58 12.09 2.37
N THR A 9 -1.26 12.09 2.53
CA THR A 9 -0.49 13.07 3.27
C THR A 9 0.77 13.48 2.52
N GLU A 10 1.07 14.77 2.54
CA GLU A 10 2.33 15.32 2.08
C GLU A 10 3.09 15.99 3.24
N ALA A 11 4.42 15.95 3.19
CA ALA A 11 5.24 16.67 4.17
C ALA A 11 4.98 18.18 4.03
N SER A 12 4.81 18.86 5.15
CA SER A 12 4.58 20.30 5.15
C SER A 12 5.91 21.05 5.20
N ALA A 13 6.05 22.06 4.34
CA ALA A 13 7.14 23.04 4.41
C ALA A 13 6.85 24.16 5.44
N THR A 14 5.65 24.19 6.02
CA THR A 14 5.22 25.23 6.95
C THR A 14 5.77 24.97 8.36
N PRO A 15 6.46 25.93 8.99
CA PRO A 15 6.96 25.77 10.36
C PRO A 15 5.86 25.37 11.35
N GLY A 16 6.10 24.32 12.13
CA GLY A 16 5.18 23.82 13.16
C GLY A 16 4.06 22.91 12.66
N VAL A 17 3.92 22.71 11.34
CA VAL A 17 2.98 21.74 10.76
C VAL A 17 3.80 20.57 10.22
N ALA A 18 3.55 19.35 10.72
CA ALA A 18 4.33 18.18 10.30
C ALA A 18 3.95 17.69 8.89
N ALA A 19 2.66 17.71 8.56
CA ALA A 19 2.12 17.23 7.30
C ALA A 19 0.80 17.93 6.98
N PHE A 20 0.49 18.05 5.68
CA PHE A 20 -0.84 18.36 5.21
C PHE A 20 -1.55 17.07 4.82
N TRP A 21 -2.81 16.97 5.20
CA TRP A 21 -3.71 15.94 4.72
C TRP A 21 -4.42 16.47 3.48
N HIS A 22 -4.61 15.59 2.51
CA HIS A 22 -5.28 15.97 1.28
C HIS A 22 -6.23 14.90 0.77
N LEU A 23 -7.34 15.38 0.21
CA LEU A 23 -8.29 14.61 -0.58
C LEU A 23 -8.00 14.85 -2.04
N THR A 24 -7.57 13.82 -2.76
CA THR A 24 -7.39 13.84 -4.22
C THR A 24 -8.52 13.10 -4.91
N PRO A 25 -8.76 13.36 -6.21
CA PRO A 25 -9.72 12.59 -6.99
C PRO A 25 -9.24 11.15 -7.11
N ALA A 26 -10.16 10.23 -6.86
CA ALA A 26 -9.97 8.81 -7.11
C ALA A 26 -11.25 8.24 -7.73
N PHE A 27 -11.14 7.01 -8.23
CA PHE A 27 -12.22 6.41 -8.98
C PHE A 27 -12.41 4.94 -8.62
N ASP A 28 -13.63 4.58 -8.25
CA ASP A 28 -14.04 3.20 -8.12
C ASP A 28 -14.58 2.70 -9.48
N VAL A 29 -13.98 1.63 -9.97
CA VAL A 29 -14.42 0.91 -11.16
C VAL A 29 -15.29 -0.24 -10.72
N VAL A 30 -16.49 -0.32 -11.30
CA VAL A 30 -17.46 -1.37 -11.05
C VAL A 30 -17.86 -2.03 -12.36
N ASP A 31 -18.22 -3.31 -12.31
CA ASP A 31 -18.72 -4.05 -13.47
C ASP A 31 -20.19 -3.68 -13.79
N ALA A 32 -20.76 -4.35 -14.79
CA ALA A 32 -22.15 -4.14 -15.21
C ALA A 32 -23.18 -4.49 -14.13
N ALA A 33 -22.83 -5.34 -13.15
CA ALA A 33 -23.67 -5.70 -12.02
C ALA A 33 -23.45 -4.75 -10.81
N GLY A 34 -22.53 -3.79 -10.91
CA GLY A 34 -22.14 -2.90 -9.83
C GLY A 34 -21.16 -3.50 -8.83
N ALA A 35 -20.57 -4.67 -9.13
CA ALA A 35 -19.56 -5.28 -8.28
C ALA A 35 -18.21 -4.55 -8.44
N PRO A 36 -17.42 -4.41 -7.36
CA PRO A 36 -16.13 -3.71 -7.41
C PRO A 36 -15.12 -4.48 -8.28
N VAL A 37 -14.45 -3.76 -9.18
CA VAL A 37 -13.39 -4.29 -10.04
C VAL A 37 -12.02 -3.81 -9.55
N CYS A 38 -11.85 -2.51 -9.36
CA CYS A 38 -10.67 -1.90 -8.76
C CYS A 38 -10.96 -0.45 -8.32
N SER A 39 -10.06 0.13 -7.56
CA SER A 39 -9.97 1.57 -7.34
C SER A 39 -8.70 2.12 -7.99
N LEU A 40 -8.82 3.29 -8.61
CA LEU A 40 -7.73 4.05 -9.19
C LEU A 40 -7.47 5.26 -8.30
N VAL A 41 -6.29 5.32 -7.70
CA VAL A 41 -5.92 6.35 -6.73
C VAL A 41 -4.57 6.99 -7.10
N ASP A 42 -4.38 8.25 -6.76
CA ASP A 42 -3.09 8.92 -6.92
C ASP A 42 -2.09 8.34 -5.91
N ASP A 43 -0.87 8.06 -6.37
CA ASP A 43 0.25 7.65 -5.52
C ASP A 43 1.19 8.86 -5.35
N THR A 44 1.11 9.52 -4.18
CA THR A 44 1.94 10.69 -3.87
C THR A 44 3.42 10.43 -3.71
N THR A 45 3.81 9.17 -3.76
CA THR A 45 5.20 8.75 -3.58
C THR A 45 5.96 8.72 -4.89
N ILE A 46 5.24 8.72 -6.01
CA ILE A 46 5.83 8.81 -7.34
C ILE A 46 6.11 10.28 -7.66
N VAL A 47 7.38 10.60 -7.89
CA VAL A 47 7.86 11.96 -8.17
C VAL A 47 8.91 12.02 -9.26
N ALA A 48 9.71 10.97 -9.45
CA ALA A 48 10.92 11.00 -10.28
C ALA A 48 10.64 11.28 -11.76
N ASP A 49 9.53 10.74 -12.29
CA ASP A 49 9.16 10.86 -13.70
C ASP A 49 8.13 11.98 -13.95
N LEU A 50 7.83 12.78 -12.92
CA LEU A 50 6.82 13.82 -12.99
C LEU A 50 7.41 15.13 -13.52
N ASP A 51 6.68 15.78 -14.43
CA ASP A 51 7.02 17.13 -14.93
C ASP A 51 6.38 18.20 -14.03
N ALA A 52 7.09 18.64 -13.00
CA ALA A 52 6.60 19.68 -12.08
C ALA A 52 6.24 21.03 -12.74
N GLY A 53 6.63 21.24 -14.02
CA GLY A 53 6.22 22.42 -14.80
C GLY A 53 4.85 22.27 -15.47
N ALA A 54 4.25 21.07 -15.44
CA ALA A 54 2.97 20.80 -16.10
C ALA A 54 1.84 21.66 -15.49
N PRO A 55 1.05 22.35 -16.32
CA PRO A 55 -0.03 23.18 -15.82
C PRO A 55 -1.15 22.31 -15.22
N PRO A 56 -1.80 22.76 -14.13
CA PRO A 56 -2.98 22.09 -13.58
C PRO A 56 -4.04 21.81 -14.66
N ARG A 57 -4.62 20.61 -14.64
CA ARG A 57 -5.70 20.26 -15.56
C ARG A 57 -7.06 20.72 -15.02
N PRO A 58 -7.92 21.35 -15.85
CA PRO A 58 -9.28 21.68 -15.44
C PRO A 58 -10.04 20.46 -14.92
N GLY A 59 -10.81 20.64 -13.84
CA GLY A 59 -11.57 19.56 -13.19
C GLY A 59 -10.78 18.72 -12.17
N TRP A 60 -9.44 18.84 -12.17
CA TRP A 60 -8.57 18.20 -11.19
C TRP A 60 -8.20 19.18 -10.08
N TYR A 61 -8.53 18.81 -8.84
CA TYR A 61 -8.28 19.62 -7.66
C TYR A 61 -8.00 18.70 -6.47
N ARG A 62 -7.42 19.28 -5.42
CA ARG A 62 -7.29 18.63 -4.12
C ARG A 62 -7.92 19.50 -3.04
N VAL A 63 -8.43 18.87 -1.99
CA VAL A 63 -8.81 19.56 -0.75
C VAL A 63 -7.74 19.29 0.29
N LEU A 64 -7.32 20.33 1.01
CA LEU A 64 -6.20 20.33 1.95
C LEU A 64 -6.69 20.76 3.33
N SER A 65 -6.15 20.13 4.38
CA SER A 65 -6.27 20.58 5.77
C SER A 65 -5.04 20.13 6.56
N ASP A 66 -4.64 20.92 7.56
CA ASP A 66 -3.64 20.52 8.54
C ASP A 66 -4.24 19.69 9.69
N ASP A 67 -5.57 19.60 9.78
CA ASP A 67 -6.29 18.76 10.74
C ASP A 67 -6.99 17.58 10.04
N PRO A 68 -6.59 16.32 10.31
CA PRO A 68 -7.22 15.15 9.71
C PRO A 68 -8.70 14.99 10.12
N ARG A 69 -9.12 15.55 11.26
CA ARG A 69 -10.52 15.49 11.70
C ARG A 69 -11.39 16.39 10.84
N LEU A 70 -10.90 17.58 10.47
CA LEU A 70 -11.59 18.49 9.57
C LEU A 70 -11.62 17.92 8.15
N LEU A 71 -10.52 17.34 7.68
CA LEU A 71 -10.50 16.71 6.36
C LEU A 71 -11.52 15.55 6.24
N ARG A 72 -11.66 14.72 7.28
CA ARG A 72 -12.70 13.66 7.33
C ARG A 72 -14.13 14.20 7.42
N LEU A 73 -14.30 15.45 7.87
CA LEU A 73 -15.59 16.12 7.83
C LEU A 73 -15.87 16.56 6.39
N VAL A 74 -14.89 17.17 5.72
CA VAL A 74 -15.00 17.51 4.29
C VAL A 74 -15.32 16.26 3.47
N GLU A 75 -14.56 15.17 3.62
CA GLU A 75 -14.79 13.90 2.90
C GLU A 75 -16.23 13.37 3.06
N ARG A 76 -16.86 13.59 4.21
CA ARG A 76 -18.23 13.12 4.49
C ARG A 76 -19.34 13.98 3.91
N HIS A 77 -19.08 15.26 3.68
CA HIS A 77 -20.11 16.23 3.30
C HIS A 77 -19.94 16.78 1.89
N ALA A 78 -18.73 16.77 1.35
CA ALA A 78 -18.45 17.18 -0.01
C ALA A 78 -18.67 16.03 -1.00
N ASP A 79 -19.20 16.35 -2.18
CA ASP A 79 -19.26 15.40 -3.29
C ASP A 79 -17.99 15.56 -4.15
N PRO A 80 -17.16 14.52 -4.29
CA PRO A 80 -15.98 14.58 -5.14
C PRO A 80 -16.31 14.77 -6.63
N ALA A 81 -17.55 14.50 -7.08
CA ALA A 81 -18.00 14.81 -8.44
C ALA A 81 -18.11 16.32 -8.71
N GLU A 82 -18.31 17.13 -7.67
CA GLU A 82 -18.35 18.59 -7.76
C GLU A 82 -17.00 19.18 -8.17
N GLY A 83 -17.04 20.38 -8.74
CA GLY A 83 -15.85 21.13 -9.11
C GLY A 83 -15.21 21.85 -7.92
N ILE A 84 -13.96 22.28 -8.10
CA ILE A 84 -13.24 23.12 -7.11
C ILE A 84 -14.06 24.34 -6.66
N GLY A 85 -14.91 24.88 -7.55
CA GLY A 85 -15.75 26.04 -7.30
C GLY A 85 -17.00 25.81 -6.45
N SER A 86 -17.30 24.57 -6.04
CA SER A 86 -18.49 24.25 -5.23
C SER A 86 -18.21 23.19 -4.17
N VAL A 87 -17.12 22.43 -4.26
CA VAL A 87 -16.82 21.27 -3.39
C VAL A 87 -16.82 21.60 -1.89
N LEU A 88 -16.49 22.83 -1.50
CA LEU A 88 -16.46 23.24 -0.08
C LEU A 88 -17.81 23.79 0.42
N ASP A 89 -18.78 24.03 -0.46
CA ASP A 89 -20.02 24.73 -0.11
C ASP A 89 -20.86 23.97 0.94
N PRO A 90 -21.00 22.62 0.89
CA PRO A 90 -21.70 21.88 1.94
C PRO A 90 -21.03 22.01 3.31
N VAL A 91 -19.69 22.11 3.34
CA VAL A 91 -18.94 22.28 4.59
C VAL A 91 -19.07 23.72 5.09
N ALA A 92 -19.05 24.68 4.18
CA ALA A 92 -19.27 26.10 4.48
C ALA A 92 -20.61 26.34 5.20
N GLU A 93 -21.67 25.65 4.74
CA GLU A 93 -22.99 25.67 5.38
C GLU A 93 -22.94 25.16 6.83
N LEU A 94 -22.25 24.04 7.08
CA LEU A 94 -22.11 23.47 8.44
C LEU A 94 -21.45 24.43 9.44
N PHE A 95 -20.48 25.23 8.97
CA PHE A 95 -19.77 26.20 9.81
C PHE A 95 -20.40 27.58 9.80
N GLY A 96 -21.45 27.81 9.00
CA GLY A 96 -22.06 29.13 8.84
C GLY A 96 -21.07 30.19 8.33
N ALA A 97 -20.08 29.78 7.54
CA ALA A 97 -18.97 30.63 7.10
C ALA A 97 -18.84 30.60 5.57
N PRO A 98 -18.52 31.72 4.90
CA PRO A 98 -18.41 31.75 3.45
C PRO A 98 -17.08 31.17 2.95
N VAL A 99 -17.11 30.54 1.76
CA VAL A 99 -15.90 30.18 1.02
C VAL A 99 -15.37 31.41 0.28
N ARG A 100 -14.08 31.73 0.46
CA ARG A 100 -13.40 32.83 -0.22
C ARG A 100 -12.44 32.30 -1.28
N GLU A 101 -12.28 33.04 -2.37
CA GLU A 101 -11.26 32.73 -3.37
C GLU A 101 -10.03 33.63 -3.20
N VAL A 102 -8.85 33.02 -3.15
CA VAL A 102 -7.57 33.70 -3.04
C VAL A 102 -6.62 33.08 -4.06
N ARG A 103 -6.31 33.80 -5.15
CA ARG A 103 -5.38 33.35 -6.20
C ARG A 103 -5.71 31.96 -6.77
N GLY A 104 -6.98 31.69 -7.06
CA GLY A 104 -7.45 30.41 -7.58
C GLY A 104 -7.56 29.29 -6.54
N VAL A 105 -7.29 29.57 -5.26
CA VAL A 105 -7.53 28.66 -4.13
C VAL A 105 -8.82 29.06 -3.44
N ARG A 106 -9.71 28.09 -3.23
CA ARG A 106 -10.96 28.26 -2.48
C ARG A 106 -10.66 27.92 -1.02
N ARG A 107 -10.86 28.87 -0.12
CA ARG A 107 -10.50 28.76 1.29
C ARG A 107 -11.73 28.93 2.16
N LEU A 108 -11.93 27.99 3.08
CA LEU A 108 -12.94 28.04 4.12
C LEU A 108 -12.24 28.26 5.47
N ASP A 109 -12.56 29.37 6.13
CA ASP A 109 -12.11 29.68 7.49
C ASP A 109 -13.32 29.67 8.43
N ASP A 110 -13.10 29.39 9.71
CA ASP A 110 -14.12 29.50 10.75
C ASP A 110 -14.41 30.97 11.13
N GLY A 111 -15.38 31.18 12.02
CA GLY A 111 -15.75 32.52 12.50
C GLY A 111 -14.67 33.25 13.30
N ALA A 112 -13.64 32.54 13.77
CA ALA A 112 -12.47 33.11 14.44
C ALA A 112 -11.29 33.39 13.47
N GLY A 113 -11.43 32.99 12.20
CA GLY A 113 -10.42 33.18 11.15
C GLY A 113 -9.42 32.03 11.01
N ALA A 114 -9.59 30.92 11.72
CA ALA A 114 -8.77 29.72 11.55
C ALA A 114 -9.20 28.95 10.30
N THR A 115 -8.23 28.42 9.53
CA THR A 115 -8.55 27.67 8.30
C THR A 115 -9.09 26.29 8.62
N ILE A 116 -10.23 25.97 8.00
CA ILE A 116 -10.85 24.64 8.07
C ILE A 116 -10.31 23.77 6.95
N ALA A 117 -10.41 24.26 5.71
CA ALA A 117 -9.97 23.55 4.52
C ALA A 117 -9.69 24.51 3.35
N MET A 118 -8.87 24.05 2.42
CA MET A 118 -8.62 24.74 1.15
C MET A 118 -8.80 23.78 -0.02
N ALA A 119 -9.51 24.19 -1.06
CA ALA A 119 -9.53 23.49 -2.34
C ALA A 119 -8.64 24.24 -3.34
N ALA A 120 -7.65 23.53 -3.88
CA ALA A 120 -6.66 24.08 -4.81
C ALA A 120 -6.58 23.22 -6.07
N PRO A 121 -6.21 23.81 -7.23
CA PRO A 121 -5.92 23.01 -8.42
C PRO A 121 -4.89 21.92 -8.10
N LEU A 122 -5.11 20.71 -8.62
CA LEU A 122 -4.14 19.64 -8.48
C LEU A 122 -2.95 19.96 -9.39
N PRO A 123 -1.70 19.82 -8.94
CA PRO A 123 -0.54 20.00 -9.80
C PRO A 123 -0.65 19.13 -11.07
N GLY A 124 -0.30 19.69 -12.24
CA GLY A 124 -0.63 19.10 -13.54
C GLY A 124 0.02 17.74 -13.79
N GLU A 125 1.16 17.51 -13.17
CA GLU A 125 1.92 16.28 -13.21
C GLU A 125 1.25 15.11 -12.48
N ARG A 126 0.28 15.41 -11.61
CA ARG A 126 -0.38 14.43 -10.72
C ARG A 126 -1.62 13.78 -11.30
N GLU A 127 -2.03 14.17 -12.51
CA GLU A 127 -3.15 13.53 -13.19
C GLU A 127 -2.79 12.15 -13.78
N ARG A 128 -1.50 11.87 -13.99
CA ARG A 128 -1.01 10.67 -14.67
C ARG A 128 -0.55 9.50 -13.76
N PRO A 129 0.09 9.72 -12.59
CA PRO A 129 0.41 8.61 -11.70
C PRO A 129 -0.86 8.01 -11.09
N CYS A 130 -0.96 6.69 -11.13
CA CYS A 130 -2.11 5.96 -10.62
C CYS A 130 -1.65 4.64 -9.99
N GLU A 131 -2.02 4.41 -8.73
CA GLU A 131 -2.03 3.10 -8.10
C GLU A 131 -3.37 2.41 -8.41
N VAL A 132 -3.28 1.14 -8.82
CA VAL A 132 -4.44 0.27 -9.04
C VAL A 132 -4.61 -0.62 -7.81
N VAL A 133 -5.72 -0.47 -7.10
CA VAL A 133 -6.05 -1.25 -5.90
C VAL A 133 -7.19 -2.21 -6.23
N THR A 134 -6.96 -3.50 -6.05
CA THR A 134 -7.93 -4.54 -6.41
C THR A 134 -8.73 -5.01 -5.19
N PRO A 135 -9.96 -5.52 -5.36
CA PRO A 135 -10.57 -6.37 -4.35
C PRO A 135 -9.74 -7.66 -4.18
N PRO A 136 -9.95 -8.41 -3.08
CA PRO A 136 -9.30 -9.70 -2.90
C PRO A 136 -9.78 -10.71 -3.97
N TRP A 137 -8.87 -11.57 -4.38
CA TRP A 137 -9.15 -12.66 -5.32
C TRP A 137 -8.64 -13.99 -4.76
N GLU A 138 -9.45 -15.03 -4.87
CA GLU A 138 -9.07 -16.37 -4.43
C GLU A 138 -8.29 -17.16 -5.50
N ARG A 139 -8.51 -16.84 -6.79
CA ARG A 139 -7.98 -17.58 -7.94
C ARG A 139 -7.88 -16.69 -9.18
N ASP A 140 -7.25 -17.24 -10.22
CA ASP A 140 -7.13 -16.65 -11.56
C ASP A 140 -6.53 -15.23 -11.55
N HIS A 141 -5.58 -14.98 -10.64
CA HIS A 141 -5.01 -13.66 -10.39
C HIS A 141 -4.44 -13.03 -11.65
N VAL A 142 -3.69 -13.80 -12.44
CA VAL A 142 -3.09 -13.33 -13.71
C VAL A 142 -4.17 -12.88 -14.69
N ARG A 143 -5.27 -13.62 -14.83
CA ARG A 143 -6.38 -13.24 -15.72
C ARG A 143 -6.99 -11.92 -15.28
N HIS A 144 -7.30 -11.76 -14.00
CA HIS A 144 -7.88 -10.52 -13.48
C HIS A 144 -6.92 -9.33 -13.60
N LEU A 145 -5.62 -9.53 -13.36
CA LEU A 145 -4.60 -8.50 -13.57
C LEU A 145 -4.54 -8.09 -15.04
N GLU A 146 -4.58 -9.04 -15.97
CA GLU A 146 -4.53 -8.74 -17.40
C GLU A 146 -5.77 -8.01 -17.91
N GLU A 147 -6.96 -8.36 -17.41
CA GLU A 147 -8.20 -7.61 -17.68
C GLU A 147 -8.11 -6.14 -17.24
N LEU A 148 -7.34 -5.84 -16.19
CA LEU A 148 -7.11 -4.49 -15.68
C LEU A 148 -5.97 -3.76 -16.40
N LEU A 149 -4.85 -4.44 -16.63
CA LEU A 149 -3.59 -3.81 -17.03
C LEU A 149 -3.36 -3.79 -18.54
N ALA A 150 -3.96 -4.72 -19.30
CA ALA A 150 -3.84 -4.71 -20.76
C ALA A 150 -4.36 -3.41 -21.40
N PRO A 151 -5.54 -2.88 -21.02
CA PRO A 151 -6.01 -1.59 -21.54
C PRO A 151 -5.06 -0.43 -21.24
N ALA A 152 -4.42 -0.42 -20.06
CA ALA A 152 -3.47 0.61 -19.70
C ALA A 152 -2.22 0.56 -20.60
N ARG A 153 -1.71 -0.64 -20.90
CA ARG A 153 -0.61 -0.82 -21.86
C ARG A 153 -1.00 -0.38 -23.27
N ASP A 154 -2.20 -0.74 -23.73
CA ASP A 154 -2.72 -0.34 -25.05
C ASP A 154 -2.86 1.18 -25.19
N LEU A 155 -3.17 1.87 -24.09
CA LEU A 155 -3.23 3.33 -24.00
C LEU A 155 -1.84 3.99 -23.84
N GLY A 156 -0.76 3.21 -23.76
CA GLY A 156 0.61 3.71 -23.64
C GLY A 156 1.02 4.14 -22.24
N PHE A 157 0.36 3.62 -21.19
CA PHE A 157 0.83 3.80 -19.82
C PHE A 157 2.15 3.03 -19.61
N THR A 158 3.01 3.60 -18.77
CA THR A 158 4.31 3.05 -18.41
C THR A 158 4.40 2.85 -16.90
N VAL A 159 5.30 1.98 -16.47
CA VAL A 159 5.60 1.78 -15.04
C VAL A 159 6.50 2.93 -14.55
N PRO A 160 6.11 3.68 -13.51
CA PRO A 160 6.97 4.71 -12.93
C PRO A 160 8.28 4.16 -12.35
N ALA A 161 9.32 4.97 -12.34
CA ALA A 161 10.67 4.62 -11.89
C ALA A 161 10.72 4.18 -10.43
N GLU A 162 9.81 4.66 -9.59
CA GLU A 162 9.73 4.37 -8.15
C GLU A 162 8.67 3.30 -7.81
N ALA A 163 7.97 2.78 -8.83
CA ALA A 163 6.83 1.89 -8.62
C ALA A 163 7.23 0.57 -7.94
N ALA A 164 6.29 0.06 -7.17
CA ALA A 164 6.33 -1.24 -6.51
C ALA A 164 4.97 -1.91 -6.62
N VAL A 165 4.95 -3.23 -6.47
CA VAL A 165 3.71 -4.00 -6.32
C VAL A 165 3.57 -4.38 -4.85
N HIS A 166 2.46 -3.98 -4.24
CA HIS A 166 2.11 -4.37 -2.88
C HIS A 166 1.16 -5.57 -2.91
N VAL A 167 1.58 -6.70 -2.35
CA VAL A 167 0.72 -7.87 -2.20
C VAL A 167 0.08 -7.84 -0.81
N ASN A 168 -1.23 -7.84 -0.77
CA ASN A 168 -2.02 -7.90 0.47
C ASN A 168 -2.63 -9.30 0.61
N LEU A 169 -2.19 -10.03 1.63
CA LEU A 169 -2.68 -11.37 1.97
C LEU A 169 -3.60 -11.29 3.18
N ASP A 170 -4.57 -12.21 3.32
CA ASP A 170 -5.35 -12.34 4.55
C ASP A 170 -4.42 -12.50 5.77
N ALA A 171 -4.61 -11.66 6.80
CA ALA A 171 -3.80 -11.70 8.00
C ALA A 171 -4.14 -12.88 8.92
N GLY A 172 -5.34 -13.47 8.80
CA GLY A 172 -5.83 -14.56 9.66
C GLY A 172 -4.80 -15.67 9.89
N PRO A 173 -4.28 -16.29 8.82
CA PRO A 173 -3.22 -17.29 8.88
C PRO A 173 -1.96 -16.87 9.66
N PHE A 174 -1.63 -15.58 9.70
CA PHE A 174 -0.41 -15.05 10.32
C PHE A 174 -0.62 -14.62 11.78
N ARG A 175 -1.81 -14.82 12.33
CA ARG A 175 -2.13 -14.66 13.76
C ARG A 175 -1.91 -15.95 14.54
N ASP A 176 -0.82 -16.60 14.20
CA ASP A 176 -0.30 -17.81 14.83
C ASP A 176 1.16 -17.56 15.21
N VAL A 177 1.59 -18.09 16.35
CA VAL A 177 2.95 -17.85 16.85
C VAL A 177 3.99 -18.36 15.86
N ALA A 178 3.84 -19.59 15.35
CA ALA A 178 4.84 -20.17 14.46
C ALA A 178 4.92 -19.42 13.13
N ARG A 179 3.78 -19.13 12.51
CA ARG A 179 3.72 -18.40 11.24
C ARG A 179 4.21 -16.95 11.37
N PHE A 180 3.85 -16.25 12.43
CA PHE A 180 4.35 -14.89 12.66
C PHE A 180 5.87 -14.88 12.87
N ARG A 181 6.39 -15.80 13.69
CA ARG A 181 7.84 -15.97 13.89
C ARG A 181 8.55 -16.27 12.57
N HIS A 182 7.96 -17.12 11.73
CA HIS A 182 8.50 -17.43 10.39
C HIS A 182 8.58 -16.21 9.49
N VAL A 183 7.50 -15.42 9.39
CA VAL A 183 7.50 -14.18 8.59
C VAL A 183 8.57 -13.21 9.08
N VAL A 184 8.62 -12.91 10.38
CA VAL A 184 9.61 -11.98 10.94
C VAL A 184 11.03 -12.49 10.71
N SER A 185 11.30 -13.77 11.00
CA SER A 185 12.64 -14.35 10.85
C SER A 185 13.08 -14.38 9.39
N THR A 186 12.17 -14.68 8.47
CA THR A 186 12.44 -14.74 7.03
C THR A 186 12.76 -13.35 6.48
N PHE A 187 11.88 -12.37 6.70
CA PHE A 187 12.08 -11.01 6.16
C PHE A 187 13.19 -10.22 6.86
N ALA A 188 13.51 -10.52 8.12
CA ALA A 188 14.64 -9.91 8.81
C ALA A 188 15.97 -10.60 8.47
N GLY A 189 15.99 -11.94 8.48
CA GLY A 189 17.22 -12.72 8.33
C GLY A 189 17.69 -12.88 6.89
N ARG A 190 16.77 -12.88 5.91
CA ARG A 190 17.07 -13.08 4.48
C ARG A 190 16.77 -11.84 3.64
N ARG A 191 16.75 -10.66 4.26
CA ARG A 191 16.28 -9.44 3.61
C ARG A 191 16.92 -9.16 2.25
N GLU A 192 18.25 -9.12 2.19
CA GLU A 192 18.97 -8.80 0.94
C GLU A 192 18.80 -9.92 -0.09
N GLU A 193 18.80 -11.18 0.34
CA GLU A 193 18.54 -12.34 -0.53
C GLU A 193 17.14 -12.26 -1.16
N LEU A 194 16.12 -11.93 -0.37
CA LEU A 194 14.75 -11.77 -0.87
C LEU A 194 14.67 -10.60 -1.85
N ARG A 195 15.30 -9.47 -1.54
CA ARG A 195 15.33 -8.30 -2.43
C ARG A 195 16.00 -8.60 -3.76
N GLU A 196 17.11 -9.33 -3.73
CA GLU A 196 17.78 -9.81 -4.94
C GLU A 196 16.89 -10.78 -5.72
N ARG A 197 16.30 -11.77 -5.03
CA ARG A 197 15.39 -12.77 -5.63
C ARG A 197 14.21 -12.13 -6.35
N PHE A 198 13.55 -11.15 -5.72
CA PHE A 198 12.39 -10.48 -6.31
C PHE A 198 12.76 -9.36 -7.29
N GLY A 199 14.03 -8.97 -7.37
CA GLY A 199 14.45 -7.81 -8.15
C GLY A 199 13.84 -6.52 -7.61
N THR A 200 13.79 -6.34 -6.29
CA THR A 200 13.19 -5.18 -5.64
C THR A 200 13.72 -3.88 -6.23
N ASN A 201 12.81 -2.97 -6.57
CA ASN A 201 13.16 -1.69 -7.17
C ASN A 201 14.03 -0.84 -6.21
N PRO A 202 15.30 -0.52 -6.55
CA PRO A 202 16.17 0.26 -5.69
C PRO A 202 15.74 1.72 -5.53
N ARG A 203 14.84 2.22 -6.41
CA ARG A 203 14.26 3.57 -6.30
C ARG A 203 13.03 3.61 -5.39
N CYS A 204 12.50 2.47 -4.94
CA CYS A 204 11.40 2.46 -3.99
C CYS A 204 11.90 2.87 -2.59
N THR A 205 11.56 4.07 -2.16
CA THR A 205 12.09 4.69 -0.93
C THR A 205 11.31 4.31 0.34
N ARG A 206 10.10 3.76 0.21
CA ARG A 206 9.19 3.41 1.32
C ARG A 206 9.33 1.94 1.77
N LEU A 207 10.58 1.49 1.84
CA LEU A 207 10.99 0.14 2.23
C LEU A 207 11.98 0.21 3.40
N GLY A 208 12.11 -0.88 4.15
CA GLY A 208 12.89 -0.84 5.40
C GLY A 208 12.96 -2.17 6.12
N SER A 209 13.95 -2.30 6.99
CA SER A 209 14.09 -3.46 7.87
C SER A 209 12.96 -3.48 8.93
N LEU A 210 12.68 -4.68 9.45
CA LEU A 210 11.87 -4.81 10.66
C LEU A 210 12.66 -4.29 11.88
N PRO A 211 12.00 -3.78 12.93
CA PRO A 211 12.68 -3.32 14.15
C PRO A 211 13.48 -4.44 14.81
N ALA A 212 14.70 -4.16 15.26
CA ALA A 212 15.57 -5.14 15.92
C ALA A 212 14.88 -5.79 17.13
N ASP A 213 14.15 -5.01 17.93
CA ASP A 213 13.40 -5.50 19.08
C ASP A 213 12.35 -6.54 18.69
N LEU A 214 11.69 -6.37 17.53
CA LEU A 214 10.75 -7.37 17.02
C LEU A 214 11.46 -8.67 16.63
N VAL A 215 12.63 -8.55 16.00
CA VAL A 215 13.44 -9.69 15.57
C VAL A 215 13.93 -10.50 16.76
N GLU A 216 14.38 -9.84 17.84
CA GLU A 216 14.75 -10.53 19.07
C GLU A 216 13.54 -11.14 19.78
N LEU A 217 12.40 -10.43 19.81
CA LEU A 217 11.17 -10.88 20.46
C LEU A 217 10.68 -12.24 19.92
N VAL A 218 10.74 -12.43 18.61
CA VAL A 218 10.27 -13.67 17.96
C VAL A 218 11.22 -14.86 18.12
N ARG A 219 12.40 -14.67 18.74
CA ARG A 219 13.30 -15.78 19.08
C ARG A 219 12.91 -16.49 20.37
N ALA A 220 12.23 -15.79 21.28
CA ALA A 220 11.69 -16.37 22.50
C ALA A 220 10.49 -17.27 22.21
N ASP A 221 10.19 -18.15 23.16
CA ASP A 221 8.97 -18.95 23.12
C ASP A 221 7.78 -18.18 23.68
N TRP A 222 6.64 -18.35 23.03
CA TRP A 222 5.40 -17.66 23.35
C TRP A 222 4.29 -18.69 23.54
N PRO A 223 3.49 -18.57 24.61
CA PRO A 223 2.42 -19.52 24.89
C PRO A 223 1.27 -19.39 23.89
N ASP A 224 1.01 -18.17 23.41
CA ASP A 224 -0.10 -17.87 22.52
C ASP A 224 0.14 -16.57 21.72
N TRP A 225 -0.66 -16.41 20.67
CA TRP A 225 -0.63 -15.24 19.80
C TRP A 225 -0.97 -13.93 20.52
N ALA A 226 -1.93 -13.94 21.45
CA ALA A 226 -2.40 -12.72 22.10
C ALA A 226 -1.28 -12.08 22.93
N SER A 227 -0.54 -12.90 23.67
CA SER A 227 0.63 -12.54 24.46
C SER A 227 1.76 -11.99 23.58
N LEU A 228 2.11 -12.69 22.49
CA LEU A 228 3.12 -12.23 21.53
C LEU A 228 2.73 -10.89 20.90
N ARG A 229 1.50 -10.80 20.37
CA ARG A 229 0.97 -9.60 19.71
C ARG A 229 1.03 -8.38 20.61
N ALA A 230 0.63 -8.51 21.88
CA ALA A 230 0.59 -7.41 22.83
C ALA A 230 1.97 -6.75 23.01
N VAL A 231 3.04 -7.55 23.01
CA VAL A 231 4.42 -7.05 23.11
C VAL A 231 4.93 -6.59 21.74
N ALA A 232 4.72 -7.38 20.69
CA ALA A 232 5.17 -7.09 19.33
C ALA A 232 4.63 -5.75 18.80
N ALA A 233 3.37 -5.40 19.11
CA ALA A 233 2.75 -4.14 18.73
C ALA A 233 3.49 -2.88 19.26
N ARG A 234 4.33 -3.04 20.30
CA ARG A 234 5.08 -1.94 20.93
C ARG A 234 6.54 -1.83 20.47
N THR A 235 6.99 -2.67 19.53
CA THR A 235 8.39 -2.72 19.05
C THR A 235 8.74 -1.64 18.01
N GLY A 236 7.85 -0.66 17.79
CA GLY A 236 8.07 0.40 16.80
C GLY A 236 7.83 -0.02 15.34
N VAL A 237 7.05 -1.08 15.10
CA VAL A 237 6.67 -1.49 13.74
C VAL A 237 6.02 -0.32 12.98
N THR A 238 6.48 -0.09 11.76
CA THR A 238 5.92 0.93 10.86
C THR A 238 5.40 0.30 9.59
N LYS A 239 4.69 1.09 8.76
CA LYS A 239 4.26 0.64 7.43
C LYS A 239 5.39 0.64 6.39
N PHE A 240 6.51 1.32 6.67
CA PHE A 240 7.65 1.47 5.76
C PHE A 240 8.69 0.37 5.98
N SER A 241 8.22 -0.87 6.00
CA SER A 241 9.06 -2.06 6.10
C SER A 241 8.76 -2.98 4.92
N ASP A 242 9.75 -3.78 4.51
CA ASP A 242 9.65 -4.72 3.39
C ASP A 242 8.42 -5.64 3.49
N VAL A 243 8.07 -5.97 4.72
CA VAL A 243 6.78 -6.54 5.12
C VAL A 243 6.15 -5.64 6.19
N ASN A 244 4.94 -5.15 5.93
CA ASN A 244 4.19 -4.31 6.84
C ASN A 244 3.28 -5.17 7.74
N LEU A 245 3.65 -5.23 9.01
CA LEU A 245 2.97 -6.02 10.04
C LEU A 245 1.98 -5.19 10.89
N THR A 246 1.83 -3.89 10.60
CA THR A 246 1.03 -2.99 11.46
C THR A 246 -0.44 -3.39 11.54
N ARG A 247 -1.00 -3.99 10.49
CA ARG A 247 -2.37 -4.51 10.44
C ARG A 247 -2.52 -5.83 11.19
N VAL A 248 -1.62 -6.79 10.93
CA VAL A 248 -1.56 -8.09 11.63
C VAL A 248 -1.50 -7.89 13.15
N LEU A 249 -0.68 -6.94 13.61
CA LEU A 249 -0.52 -6.60 15.02
C LEU A 249 -1.65 -5.71 15.58
N GLY A 250 -2.52 -5.16 14.72
CA GLY A 250 -3.59 -4.23 15.09
C GLY A 250 -3.08 -2.87 15.62
N VAL A 251 -1.89 -2.44 15.18
CA VAL A 251 -1.31 -1.13 15.48
C VAL A 251 -2.02 -0.02 14.69
N ARG A 252 -2.50 -0.32 13.47
CA ARG A 252 -3.24 0.63 12.63
C ARG A 252 -4.61 0.06 12.23
N PRO A 253 -5.67 0.90 12.14
CA PRO A 253 -7.02 0.48 11.74
C PRO A 253 -7.22 0.40 10.21
N GLY A 254 -7.77 -0.70 9.69
CA GLY A 254 -7.99 -0.89 8.25
C GLY A 254 -8.15 -2.37 7.87
N PRO A 255 -7.96 -2.74 6.59
CA PRO A 255 -8.13 -4.12 6.14
C PRO A 255 -7.17 -5.05 6.87
N ASP A 256 -7.65 -6.26 7.13
CA ASP A 256 -6.96 -7.24 7.94
C ASP A 256 -5.97 -8.05 7.11
N VAL A 257 -4.84 -7.42 6.80
CA VAL A 257 -3.88 -7.95 5.81
C VAL A 257 -2.44 -8.02 6.30
N LEU A 258 -1.71 -9.00 5.81
CA LEU A 258 -0.24 -8.96 5.73
C LEU A 258 0.14 -8.29 4.40
N GLU A 259 0.84 -7.17 4.44
CA GLU A 259 1.25 -6.45 3.23
C GLU A 259 2.74 -6.67 2.96
N VAL A 260 3.08 -7.21 1.79
CA VAL A 260 4.46 -7.40 1.32
C VAL A 260 4.74 -6.39 0.23
N ARG A 261 5.87 -5.67 0.34
CA ARG A 261 6.13 -4.45 -0.43
C ARG A 261 7.35 -4.51 -1.33
N ILE A 262 7.99 -5.68 -1.45
CA ILE A 262 9.30 -5.84 -2.10
C ILE A 262 9.25 -6.24 -3.57
N LEU A 263 8.07 -6.45 -4.15
CA LEU A 263 7.95 -6.77 -5.57
C LEU A 263 8.15 -5.49 -6.41
N PRO A 264 8.91 -5.55 -7.52
CA PRO A 264 9.09 -4.40 -8.39
C PRO A 264 7.78 -3.99 -9.06
N GLY A 265 7.67 -2.71 -9.40
CA GLY A 265 6.56 -2.21 -10.21
C GLY A 265 6.49 -2.95 -11.55
N SER A 266 5.28 -3.32 -11.95
CA SER A 266 5.00 -3.96 -13.23
C SER A 266 3.62 -3.55 -13.70
N ILE A 267 3.47 -3.47 -15.03
CA ILE A 267 2.16 -3.37 -15.70
C ILE A 267 1.82 -4.67 -16.44
N ASP A 268 2.66 -5.70 -16.32
CA ASP A 268 2.45 -7.05 -16.86
C ASP A 268 1.94 -7.96 -15.72
N GLY A 269 0.72 -8.48 -15.89
CA GLY A 269 0.04 -9.34 -14.94
C GLY A 269 0.69 -10.72 -14.78
N GLU A 270 1.36 -11.25 -15.80
CA GLU A 270 2.13 -12.49 -15.65
C GLU A 270 3.38 -12.27 -14.79
N ALA A 271 4.06 -11.14 -14.97
CA ALA A 271 5.22 -10.79 -14.16
C ALA A 271 4.83 -10.62 -12.68
N ILE A 272 3.69 -9.98 -12.42
CA ILE A 272 3.12 -9.85 -11.08
C ILE A 272 2.75 -11.23 -10.52
N GLY A 273 2.07 -12.07 -11.30
CA GLY A 273 1.70 -13.43 -10.89
C GLY A 273 2.89 -14.29 -10.50
N ARG A 274 3.97 -14.28 -11.30
CA ARG A 274 5.22 -14.99 -10.94
C ARG A 274 5.83 -14.48 -9.63
N GLY A 275 5.81 -13.18 -9.40
CA GLY A 275 6.27 -12.59 -8.14
C GLY A 275 5.40 -13.03 -6.95
N PHE A 276 4.08 -13.11 -7.15
CA PHE A 276 3.13 -13.60 -6.16
C PHE A 276 3.36 -15.08 -5.82
N ASP A 277 3.52 -15.95 -6.81
CA ASP A 277 3.78 -17.38 -6.59
C ASP A 277 5.07 -17.60 -5.79
N GLN A 278 6.16 -16.92 -6.18
CA GLN A 278 7.42 -16.96 -5.43
C GLN A 278 7.29 -16.43 -4.00
N LEU A 279 6.40 -15.45 -3.78
CA LEU A 279 6.11 -14.95 -2.44
C LEU A 279 5.39 -16.00 -1.59
N LEU A 280 4.42 -16.72 -2.15
CA LEU A 280 3.75 -17.79 -1.43
C LEU A 280 4.73 -18.87 -0.97
N GLU A 281 5.67 -19.28 -1.84
CA GLU A 281 6.75 -20.22 -1.47
C GLU A 281 7.60 -19.73 -0.29
N VAL A 282 7.90 -18.43 -0.22
CA VAL A 282 8.67 -17.82 0.88
C VAL A 282 7.89 -17.87 2.20
N LEU A 283 6.57 -17.73 2.12
CA LEU A 283 5.67 -17.70 3.28
C LEU A 283 5.25 -19.08 3.77
N GLU A 284 5.48 -20.13 2.99
CA GLU A 284 5.27 -21.51 3.42
C GLU A 284 6.19 -21.86 4.60
N LEU A 285 5.62 -22.53 5.61
CA LEU A 285 6.41 -23.06 6.72
C LEU A 285 7.22 -24.27 6.23
N PRO A 286 8.52 -24.37 6.58
CA PRO A 286 9.33 -25.55 6.28
C PRO A 286 8.65 -26.84 6.80
N GLY A 287 8.51 -27.84 5.92
CA GLY A 287 7.90 -29.13 6.25
C GLY A 287 6.37 -29.16 6.18
N SER A 288 5.73 -28.13 5.62
CA SER A 288 4.31 -28.19 5.25
C SER A 288 4.10 -29.14 4.06
N PRO A 289 2.94 -29.82 3.94
CA PRO A 289 2.65 -30.66 2.77
C PRO A 289 2.68 -29.81 1.50
N GLY A 290 3.76 -29.94 0.71
CA GLY A 290 4.03 -29.12 -0.48
C GLY A 290 5.44 -28.54 -0.55
N SER A 291 6.16 -28.41 0.58
CA SER A 291 7.52 -27.87 0.57
C SER A 291 8.51 -28.84 -0.09
N PRO A 292 9.34 -28.41 -1.05
CA PRO A 292 10.41 -29.24 -1.57
C PRO A 292 11.41 -29.55 -0.46
N ASP A 293 11.72 -30.83 -0.30
CA ASP A 293 12.60 -31.36 0.75
C ASP A 293 14.00 -30.73 0.62
N PRO A 294 14.53 -30.01 1.64
CA PRO A 294 15.78 -29.27 1.51
C PRO A 294 17.03 -30.17 1.57
N ALA A 295 16.89 -31.50 1.51
CA ALA A 295 18.01 -32.43 1.64
C ALA A 295 17.94 -33.57 0.62
N GLY A 296 18.38 -33.29 -0.61
CA GLY A 296 19.03 -34.30 -1.43
C GLY A 296 20.33 -34.75 -0.74
N SER A 297 20.23 -35.73 0.16
CA SER A 297 21.41 -36.33 0.79
C SER A 297 22.22 -37.08 -0.29
N PRO A 298 23.52 -36.77 -0.47
CA PRO A 298 24.36 -37.48 -1.43
C PRO A 298 24.57 -38.93 -0.96
N GLY A 299 24.47 -39.85 -1.92
CA GLY A 299 24.36 -41.29 -1.69
C GLY A 299 25.42 -41.90 -0.78
N SER A 300 24.95 -42.75 0.14
CA SER A 300 25.79 -43.77 0.76
C SER A 300 25.81 -45.01 -0.12
N SER A 301 26.82 -45.10 -0.99
CA SER A 301 27.24 -46.37 -1.58
C SER A 301 28.02 -47.16 -0.53
N ALA A 302 27.34 -48.05 0.19
CA ALA A 302 27.99 -49.07 1.01
C ALA A 302 27.93 -50.41 0.27
N GLY A 303 29.05 -50.76 -0.37
CA GLY A 303 29.24 -51.99 -1.10
C GLY A 303 29.13 -53.22 -0.21
N THR A 304 28.28 -54.17 -0.62
CA THR A 304 28.26 -55.52 -0.07
C THR A 304 29.27 -56.37 -0.86
N ARG A 305 30.44 -56.63 -0.28
CA ARG A 305 31.31 -57.73 -0.71
C ARG A 305 30.71 -59.03 -0.16
N ARG A 306 30.15 -59.88 -1.02
CA ARG A 306 29.94 -61.30 -0.71
C ARG A 306 31.21 -62.07 -1.09
N SER A 307 31.85 -62.64 -0.07
CA SER A 307 32.88 -63.66 -0.21
C SER A 307 32.21 -65.01 -0.48
N THR A 308 32.54 -65.64 -1.59
CA THR A 308 32.31 -67.06 -1.86
C THR A 308 33.42 -67.89 -1.22
N ARG A 309 33.07 -68.78 -0.29
CA ARG A 309 33.58 -70.16 -0.16
C ARG A 309 32.57 -70.97 0.63
#